data_AF-I3T4J0-F1
#
_entry.id   AF-I3T4J0-F1
#
_cell.length_a   1.000
_cell.length_b   1.000
_cell.length_c   1.000
_cell.angle_alpha   90.00
_cell.angle_beta   90.00
_cell.angle_gamma   90.00
#
_symmetry.space_group_name_H-M   'P 1'
#
loop_
_entity.id
_entity.type
_entity.pdbx_description
1 polymer ?
#
loop_
_entity_poly.entity_id
_entity_poly.type
_entity_poly.pdbx_seq_one_letter_code
_entity_poly.pdbx_strand_id
1 'polypeptide(L)' 'MHLSLLLSNTTSVEVHEKKKGVRWRYDVGGKKNFEQVFGTKKALWLFPLFSEEDLENIPALKGIEFPTRSDVDV' A
#
# COMPACT_ATOMS: atom_id res chain seq x y z
N MET A 1 -3.48 6.28 14.18
CA MET A 1 -4.47 6.35 13.08
C MET A 1 -3.84 6.07 11.71
N HIS A 2 -2.85 6.83 11.23
CA HIS A 2 -2.26 6.59 9.88
C HIS A 2 -1.41 5.32 9.76
N LEU A 3 -0.72 4.91 10.82
CA LEU A 3 0.05 3.66 10.80
C LEU A 3 -0.83 2.43 10.57
N SER A 4 -2.04 2.39 11.16
CA SER A 4 -2.97 1.28 10.93
C SER A 4 -3.48 1.25 9.49
N LEU A 5 -3.77 2.42 8.91
CA LEU A 5 -4.17 2.57 7.50
C LEU A 5 -3.09 2.07 6.55
N LEU A 6 -1.84 2.46 6.81
CA LEU A 6 -0.67 1.99 6.06
C LEU A 6 -0.52 0.46 6.15
N LEU A 7 -0.58 -0.09 7.36
CA LEU A 7 -0.41 -1.52 7.57
C LEU A 7 -1.54 -2.36 6.97
N SER A 8 -2.76 -1.81 6.87
CA SER A 8 -3.91 -2.48 6.23
C SER A 8 -4.12 -2.10 4.76
N ASN A 9 -3.19 -1.33 4.18
CA ASN A 9 -3.27 -0.77 2.83
C ASN A 9 -4.65 -0.18 2.50
N THR A 10 -5.11 0.74 3.35
CA THR A 10 -6.44 1.34 3.25
C THR A 10 -6.32 2.84 3.36
N THR A 11 -7.00 3.58 2.48
CA THR A 11 -7.09 5.04 2.61
C THR A 11 -8.10 5.45 3.68
N SER A 12 -8.07 6.73 4.07
CA SER A 12 -9.08 7.28 4.99
C SER A 12 -10.50 7.22 4.43
N VAL A 13 -10.68 7.20 3.11
CA VAL A 13 -12.01 7.04 2.49
C VAL A 13 -12.41 5.57 2.54
N GLU A 14 -11.53 4.69 2.04
CA GLU A 14 -11.77 3.25 1.95
C GLU A 14 -12.05 2.60 3.30
N VAL A 15 -11.43 3.07 4.40
CA VAL A 15 -11.66 2.49 5.74
C VAL A 15 -13.11 2.68 6.21
N HIS A 16 -13.80 3.70 5.72
CA HIS A 16 -15.21 3.94 6.01
C HIS A 16 -16.14 3.13 5.09
N GLU A 17 -15.69 2.79 3.88
CA GLU A 17 -16.43 1.96 2.93
C GLU A 17 -16.27 0.45 3.22
N LYS A 18 -15.13 0.07 3.80
CA LYS A 18 -14.79 -1.31 4.12
C LYS A 18 -15.76 -1.90 5.16
N LYS A 19 -16.37 -3.03 4.82
CA LYS A 19 -17.17 -3.83 5.77
C LYS A 19 -16.28 -4.33 6.93
N LYS A 20 -16.73 -4.10 8.16
CA LYS A 20 -16.04 -4.58 9.37
C LYS A 20 -15.88 -6.10 9.35
N GLY A 21 -14.68 -6.57 9.70
CA GLY A 21 -14.36 -8.01 9.75
C GLY A 21 -13.99 -8.65 8.40
N VAL A 22 -14.12 -7.94 7.28
CA VAL A 22 -13.74 -8.46 5.96
C VAL A 22 -12.28 -8.10 5.65
N ARG A 23 -11.53 -9.06 5.08
CA ARG A 23 -10.17 -8.79 4.58
C ARG A 23 -10.23 -7.80 3.41
N TRP A 24 -9.30 -6.85 3.40
CA TRP A 24 -9.25 -5.85 2.33
C TRP A 24 -8.47 -6.38 1.14
N ARG A 25 -8.99 -6.19 -0.08
CA ARG A 25 -8.36 -6.72 -1.30
C ARG A 25 -6.98 -6.14 -1.58
N TYR A 26 -6.72 -4.90 -1.16
CA TYR A 26 -5.41 -4.26 -1.33
C TYR A 26 -4.43 -4.58 -0.19
N ASP A 27 -4.88 -5.21 0.91
CA ASP A 27 -4.01 -5.61 2.01
C ASP A 27 -3.19 -6.87 1.64
N VAL A 28 -2.09 -6.67 0.93
CA VAL A 28 -1.17 -7.72 0.44
C VAL A 28 -0.06 -8.06 1.45
N GLY A 29 -0.20 -7.63 2.71
CA GLY A 29 0.70 -7.90 3.82
C GLY A 29 1.57 -6.70 4.20
N GLY A 30 1.77 -6.49 5.51
CA GLY A 30 2.32 -5.25 6.07
C GLY A 30 3.64 -4.75 5.45
N LYS A 31 4.58 -5.65 5.12
CA LYS A 31 5.83 -5.26 4.44
C LYS A 31 5.58 -4.71 3.04
N LYS A 32 4.79 -5.41 2.22
CA LYS A 32 4.46 -4.98 0.86
C LYS A 32 3.61 -3.72 0.86
N ASN A 33 2.68 -3.60 1.81
CA ASN A 33 1.87 -2.41 2.00
C ASN A 33 2.74 -1.19 2.34
N PHE A 34 3.75 -1.36 3.20
CA PHE A 34 4.71 -0.31 3.52
C PHE A 34 5.56 0.09 2.31
N GLU A 35 6.08 -0.89 1.57
CA GLU A 35 6.90 -0.68 0.37
C GLU A 35 6.14 0.03 -0.76
N GLN A 36 4.81 -0.11 -0.85
CA GLN A 36 3.99 0.66 -1.81
C GLN A 36 3.98 2.16 -1.53
N VAL A 37 4.21 2.58 -0.28
CA VAL A 37 4.19 4.00 0.11
C VAL A 37 5.60 4.59 0.17
N PHE A 38 6.58 3.81 0.61
CA PHE A 38 7.95 4.29 0.88
C PHE A 38 9.01 3.74 -0.08
N GLY A 39 8.64 2.83 -1.00
CA GLY A 39 9.59 2.12 -1.85
C GLY A 39 10.37 1.02 -1.11
N THR A 40 11.19 0.29 -1.87
CA THR A 40 11.98 -0.84 -1.33
C THR A 40 13.28 -0.41 -0.66
N LYS A 41 13.78 0.79 -0.97
CA LYS A 41 15.06 1.30 -0.46
C LYS A 41 14.92 1.85 0.95
N LYS A 42 15.24 1.02 1.95
CA LYS A 42 15.20 1.36 3.38
C LYS A 42 15.93 2.65 3.75
N ALA A 43 17.06 2.92 3.10
CA ALA A 43 17.83 4.14 3.35
C ALA A 43 17.04 5.42 3.05
N LEU A 44 16.05 5.36 2.14
CA LEU A 44 15.21 6.48 1.75
C LEU A 44 13.94 6.62 2.59
N TRP A 45 13.58 5.66 3.45
CA TRP A 45 12.31 5.68 4.19
C TRP A 45 12.12 6.88 5.13
N LEU A 46 13.22 7.53 5.55
CA LEU A 46 13.19 8.71 6.41
C LEU A 46 13.42 10.02 5.63
N PHE A 47 13.56 9.93 4.30
CA PHE A 47 13.76 11.06 3.42
C PHE A 47 12.55 11.24 2.51
N PRO A 48 12.18 12.48 2.15
CA PRO A 48 11.06 12.75 1.25
C PRO A 48 11.47 12.52 -0.22
N LEU A 49 12.00 11.34 -0.54
CA LEU A 49 12.59 10.99 -1.84
C LEU A 49 12.21 9.57 -2.24
N PHE A 50 11.98 9.37 -3.54
CA PHE A 50 11.88 8.05 -4.15
C PHE A 50 13.10 7.77 -5.02
N SER A 51 13.41 6.49 -5.19
CA SER A 51 14.40 6.08 -6.17
C SER A 51 13.75 5.89 -7.54
N GLU A 52 14.50 6.18 -8.61
CA GLU A 52 14.02 5.99 -9.98
C GLU A 52 13.58 4.54 -10.23
N GLU A 53 14.36 3.59 -9.72
CA GLU A 53 14.04 2.16 -9.76
C GLU A 53 12.70 1.83 -9.08
N ASP A 54 12.39 2.42 -7.91
CA ASP A 54 11.11 2.19 -7.24
C ASP A 54 9.96 2.79 -8.06
N LEU A 55 10.15 4.00 -8.63
CA LEU A 55 9.15 4.64 -9.48
C LEU A 55 8.87 3.84 -10.75
N GLU A 56 9.86 3.17 -11.32
CA GLU A 56 9.70 2.33 -12.50
C GLU A 56 9.00 1.01 -12.18
N ASN A 57 9.38 0.36 -11.07
CA ASN A 57 9.00 -1.01 -10.74
C ASN A 57 7.79 -1.15 -9.81
N ILE A 58 7.36 -0.08 -9.12
CA ILE A 58 6.21 -0.11 -8.21
C ILE A 58 5.05 0.69 -8.84
N PRO A 59 4.08 0.02 -9.48
CA PRO A 59 2.94 0.69 -10.13
C PRO A 59 2.12 1.57 -9.18
N ALA A 60 2.02 1.16 -7.91
CA ALA A 60 1.29 1.89 -6.87
C ALA A 60 1.85 3.30 -6.64
N LEU A 61 3.16 3.51 -6.84
CA LEU A 61 3.77 4.85 -6.73
C LEU A 61 3.32 5.80 -7.85
N LYS A 62 2.87 5.26 -8.98
CA LYS A 62 2.27 6.04 -10.08
C LYS A 62 0.78 6.32 -9.86
N GLY A 63 0.15 5.63 -8.91
CA GLY A 63 -1.28 5.78 -8.59
C GLY A 63 -2.25 5.25 -9.65
N ILE A 64 -1.77 4.46 -10.61
CA ILE A 64 -2.59 3.94 -11.72
C ILE A 64 -3.12 2.54 -11.38
N GLU A 65 -2.25 1.68 -10.85
CA GLU A 65 -2.56 0.27 -10.58
C GLU A 65 -2.05 -0.14 -9.20
N PHE A 66 -2.87 -0.90 -8.47
CA PHE A 66 -2.56 -1.40 -7.14
C PHE A 66 -2.69 -2.92 -7.12
N PRO A 67 -1.71 -3.66 -6.58
CA PRO A 67 -1.78 -5.11 -6.53
C PRO A 67 -2.90 -5.54 -5.59
N THR A 68 -3.72 -6.48 -6.06
CA THR A 68 -4.81 -7.07 -5.30
C THR A 68 -4.48 -8.49 -4.88
N ARG A 69 -5.11 -8.91 -3.79
CA ARG A 69 -5.16 -10.31 -3.39
C ARG A 69 -6.05 -11.11 -4.33
N SER A 70 -5.58 -12.28 -4.73
CA SER A 70 -6.36 -13.23 -5.53
C SER A 70 -7.34 -14.07 -4.70
N ASP A 71 -7.19 -14.10 -3.36
CA ASP A 71 -8.03 -14.87 -2.44
C ASP A 71 -9.25 -14.08 -1.91
N VAL A 72 -9.48 -12.86 -2.41
CA VAL A 72 -10.59 -12.01 -1.99
C VAL A 72 -11.40 -11.65 -3.24
N ASP A 73 -12.51 -12.35 -3.44
CA ASP A 73 -13.48 -12.01 -4.50
C ASP A 73 -14.16 -10.65 -4.21
N VAL A 74 -14.51 -9.94 -5.29
CA VAL A 74 -15.06 -8.57 -5.30
C VAL A 74 -16.45 -8.49 -4.68
#